data_AF-A0A841J264-F1
#
_entry.id   AF-A0A841J264-F1
#
_cell.length_a   1.000
_cell.length_b   1.000
_cell.length_c   1.000
_cell.angle_alpha   90.00
_cell.angle_beta   90.00
_cell.angle_gamma   90.00
#
_symmetry.space_group_name_H-M   'P 1'
#
loop_
_entity.id
_entity.type
_entity.pdbx_description
1 polymer ?
#
loop_
_entity_poly.entity_id
_entity_poly.type
_entity_poly.pdbx_seq_one_letter_code
_entity_poly.pdbx_strand_id
1 'polypeptide(L)' 'MKRLRFTEEQIIGVLRETGAGATTANLARKHGVSEATLYNWKVK' A
#
# COMPACT_ATOMS: atom_id res chain seq x y z
N MET A 1 -7.71 -1.01 21.83
CA MET A 1 -7.27 -0.33 20.58
C MET A 1 -7.56 -1.23 19.40
N LYS A 2 -8.18 -0.73 18.33
CA LYS A 2 -8.32 -1.51 17.08
C LYS A 2 -6.91 -1.85 16.58
N ARG A 3 -6.57 -3.13 16.47
CA ARG A 3 -5.36 -3.54 15.75
C ARG A 3 -5.55 -3.15 14.29
N LEU A 4 -4.77 -2.17 13.83
CA LEU A 4 -4.67 -1.89 12.41
C LEU A 4 -3.96 -3.08 11.76
N ARG A 5 -4.46 -3.50 10.60
CA ARG A 5 -3.89 -4.61 9.83
C ARG A 5 -2.50 -4.28 9.27
N PHE A 6 -2.22 -2.99 9.09
CA PHE A 6 -0.94 -2.45 8.59
C PHE A 6 -0.49 -1.31 9.49
N THR A 7 0.82 -1.20 9.73
CA THR A 7 1.43 -0.05 10.41
C THR A 7 1.69 1.08 9.41
N GLU A 8 1.94 2.29 9.92
CA GLU A 8 2.23 3.45 9.07
C GLU A 8 3.55 3.28 8.30
N GLU A 9 4.55 2.65 8.93
CA GLU A 9 5.83 2.31 8.29
C GLU A 9 5.64 1.32 7.14
N GLN A 10 4.77 0.32 7.31
CA GLN A 10 4.43 -0.62 6.24
C GLN A 10 3.75 0.10 5.07
N ILE A 11 2.81 1.00 5.36
CA ILE A 11 2.13 1.79 4.32
C ILE A 11 3.13 2.66 3.55
N ILE A 12 4.02 3.37 4.26
CA ILE A 12 5.07 4.21 3.64
C ILE A 12 6.00 3.37 2.76
N GLY A 13 6.40 2.18 3.20
CA GLY A 13 7.23 1.26 2.41
C GLY A 13 6.56 0.86 1.10
N VAL A 14 5.28 0.48 1.16
CA VAL A 14 4.49 0.13 -0.04
C VAL A 14 4.35 1.33 -0.98
N LEU A 15 4.07 2.52 -0.44
CA LEU A 15 3.92 3.74 -1.24
C LEU A 15 5.20 4.12 -1.99
N ARG A 16 6.39 3.92 -1.39
CA ARG A 16 7.68 4.14 -2.04
C ARG A 16 7.92 3.18 -3.20
N GLU A 17 7.55 1.91 -3.07
CA GLU A 17 7.66 0.94 -4.17
C GLU A 17 6.80 1.34 -5.37
N THR A 18 5.61 1.92 -5.14
CA THR A 18 4.76 2.47 -6.22
C THR A 18 5.46 3.59 -7.02
N GLY A 19 6.37 4.36 -6.40
CA GLY A 19 7.13 5.42 -7.05
C GLY A 19 8.29 4.92 -7.91
N ALA A 20 8.72 3.67 -7.72
CA ALA A 20 9.87 3.06 -8.40
C ALA A 20 9.50 2.34 -9.71
N GLY A 21 8.31 2.60 -10.28
CA GLY A 21 7.87 2.05 -11.57
C GLY A 21 7.13 0.70 -11.48
N ALA A 22 6.88 0.17 -10.29
CA ALA A 22 6.01 -0.99 -10.11
C ALA A 22 4.53 -0.62 -10.32
N THR A 23 3.79 -1.44 -11.07
CA THR A 23 2.34 -1.22 -11.28
C THR A 23 1.57 -1.44 -9.98
N THR A 24 0.53 -0.64 -9.76
CA THR A 24 -0.36 -0.74 -8.59
C THR A 24 -0.95 -2.15 -8.45
N ALA A 25 -1.30 -2.80 -9.58
CA ALA A 25 -1.79 -4.17 -9.61
C ALA A 25 -0.77 -5.20 -9.08
N ASN A 26 0.51 -5.06 -9.43
CA ASN A 26 1.56 -5.97 -8.94
C ASN A 26 1.82 -5.75 -7.45
N LEU A 27 1.79 -4.49 -6.99
CA LEU A 27 1.96 -4.16 -5.58
C LEU A 27 0.79 -4.64 -4.72
N ALA A 28 -0.44 -4.51 -5.22
CA ALA A 28 -1.65 -5.02 -4.57
C ALA A 28 -1.53 -6.53 -4.32
N ARG A 29 -1.12 -7.30 -5.34
CA ARG A 29 -0.88 -8.75 -5.20
C ARG A 29 0.28 -9.06 -4.26
N LYS A 30 1.42 -8.38 -4.40
CA LYS A 30 2.62 -8.59 -3.58
C LYS A 30 2.35 -8.38 -2.08
N HIS A 31 1.59 -7.34 -1.74
CA HIS A 31 1.34 -6.93 -0.36
C HIS A 31 -0.01 -7.42 0.19
N GLY A 32 -0.77 -8.18 -0.59
CA GLY A 32 -2.05 -8.76 -0.17
C GLY A 32 -3.13 -7.72 0.12
N VAL A 33 -3.15 -6.63 -0.65
CA VAL A 33 -4.11 -5.52 -0.56
C VAL A 33 -4.84 -5.34 -1.88
N SER A 34 -5.93 -4.56 -1.88
CA SER A 34 -6.59 -4.18 -3.14
C SER A 34 -5.91 -2.95 -3.73
N GLU A 35 -6.04 -2.77 -5.05
CA GLU A 35 -5.57 -1.54 -5.70
C GLU A 35 -6.27 -0.29 -5.11
N ALA A 36 -7.56 -0.40 -4.76
CA ALA A 36 -8.30 0.66 -4.08
C ALA A 36 -7.66 1.05 -2.73
N THR A 37 -7.12 0.10 -1.97
CA THR A 37 -6.38 0.39 -0.73
C THR A 37 -5.13 1.22 -1.02
N LEU A 38 -4.38 0.89 -2.07
CA LEU A 38 -3.19 1.66 -2.46
C LEU A 38 -3.55 3.09 -2.89
N TYR A 39 -4.65 3.28 -3.62
CA TYR A 39 -5.16 4.62 -3.94
C TYR A 39 -5.56 5.40 -2.70
N ASN A 40 -6.29 4.78 -1.77
CA ASN A 40 -6.69 5.43 -0.51
C ASN A 40 -5.48 5.85 0.33
N TRP A 41 -4.40 5.07 0.35
CA TRP A 41 -3.16 5.44 1.04
C TRP A 41 -2.41 6.58 0.37
N LYS A 42 -2.52 6.77 -0.95
CA LYS A 42 -1.93 7.92 -1.67
C LYS A 42 -2.69 9.23 -1.45
N VAL A 43 -4.00 9.15 -1.17
CA VAL A 43 -4.87 10.31 -0.99
C VAL A 43 -4.90 10.77 0.48
N LYS A 44 -4.55 9.88 1.40
CA LYS A 44 -4.42 10.16 2.83
C LYS A 44 -3.13 10.91 3.14
#